data_AF-A0A1H9SZN4-F1
#
_entry.id   AF-A0A1H9SZN4-F1
#
_cell.length_a   1.000
_cell.length_b   1.000
_cell.length_c   1.000
_cell.angle_alpha   90.00
_cell.angle_beta   90.00
_cell.angle_gamma   90.00
#
_symmetry.space_group_name_H-M   'P 1'
#
loop_
_entity.id
_entity.type
_entity.pdbx_description
1 polymer ?
#
loop_
_entity_poly.entity_id
_entity_poly.type
_entity_poly.pdbx_seq_one_letter_code
_entity_poly.pdbx_strand_id
1 'polypeptide(L)'
;MKVRRLEGLVCRWQPEGLQVGLADRHHWVRVPPALFGLLDRAGEWTDLDALTDGLGPDTAAQAGAALRKMVDLGILVTEETETPALWRYWGAVAHRFHTDARDANYLVDSPERDAEASAIAADGAPPPVFKDYPGARVVMLPRAPLPLRMPVETVFTSRRTHRRFSAEPVSLDQLGTLLFYAFGPQRFLDGGVFGPQQARVSASAGGRHEVEAYLAVY
;
A
#
# COMPACT_ATOMS: atom_id res chain seq x y z
N MET A 1 18.56 -34.20 -2.53
CA MET A 1 18.78 -32.83 -2.00
C MET A 1 17.58 -32.49 -1.13
N LYS A 2 17.80 -32.04 0.11
CA LYS A 2 16.69 -31.64 0.98
C LYS A 2 16.19 -30.24 0.65
N VAL A 3 14.88 -30.08 0.68
CA VAL A 3 14.19 -28.82 0.40
C VAL A 3 13.04 -28.61 1.38
N ARG A 4 12.70 -27.34 1.64
CA ARG A 4 11.47 -26.91 2.30
C ARG A 4 10.87 -25.75 1.50
N ARG A 5 9.56 -25.60 1.51
CA ARG A 5 8.87 -24.39 1.02
C ARG A 5 9.25 -23.21 1.92
N LEU A 6 9.64 -22.10 1.31
CA LEU A 6 9.89 -20.88 2.07
C LEU A 6 8.62 -20.46 2.83
N GLU A 7 8.78 -20.02 4.07
CA GLU A 7 7.68 -19.44 4.84
C GLU A 7 7.34 -18.04 4.35
N GLY A 8 6.06 -17.68 4.36
CA GLY A 8 5.64 -16.32 3.99
C GLY A 8 5.59 -16.05 2.48
N LEU A 9 5.37 -17.07 1.65
CA LEU A 9 5.00 -16.83 0.26
C LEU A 9 3.69 -16.04 0.16
N VAL A 10 3.66 -15.02 -0.71
CA VAL A 10 2.45 -14.23 -1.00
C VAL A 10 1.91 -14.67 -2.36
N CYS A 11 0.61 -14.93 -2.44
CA CYS A 11 -0.04 -15.41 -3.66
C CYS A 11 -1.05 -14.38 -4.19
N ARG A 12 -1.14 -14.23 -5.52
CA ARG A 12 -2.16 -13.40 -6.18
C ARG A 12 -2.62 -14.01 -7.50
N TRP A 13 -3.87 -13.74 -7.88
CA TRP A 13 -4.39 -14.09 -9.20
C TRP A 13 -4.19 -12.95 -10.18
N GLN A 14 -3.75 -13.28 -11.39
CA GLN A 14 -3.67 -12.41 -12.56
C GLN A 14 -4.39 -13.09 -13.74
N PRO A 15 -4.73 -12.38 -14.83
CA PRO A 15 -5.35 -12.99 -16.01
C PRO A 15 -4.57 -14.19 -16.56
N GLU A 16 -3.24 -14.18 -16.45
CA GLU A 16 -2.37 -15.26 -16.92
C GLU A 16 -2.33 -16.46 -15.94
N GLY A 17 -2.78 -16.29 -14.70
CA GLY A 17 -2.89 -17.34 -13.68
C GLY A 17 -2.37 -16.95 -12.29
N LEU A 18 -2.21 -17.95 -11.42
CA LEU A 18 -1.73 -17.76 -10.04
C LEU A 18 -0.23 -17.46 -10.02
N GLN A 19 0.12 -16.36 -9.36
CA GLN A 19 1.49 -15.94 -9.14
C GLN A 19 1.85 -16.06 -7.66
N VAL A 20 3.11 -16.42 -7.42
CA VAL A 20 3.74 -16.51 -6.11
C VAL A 20 4.88 -15.49 -6.04
N GLY A 21 4.92 -14.72 -4.97
CA GLY A 21 5.95 -13.72 -4.70
C GLY A 21 6.69 -14.05 -3.41
N LEU A 22 8.00 -13.85 -3.42
CA LEU A 22 8.82 -13.80 -2.21
C LEU A 22 8.63 -12.44 -1.53
N ALA A 23 8.58 -12.42 -0.19
CA ALA A 23 8.25 -11.21 0.57
C ALA A 23 9.36 -10.14 0.53
N ASP A 24 10.60 -10.56 0.32
CA ASP A 24 11.82 -9.74 0.34
C ASP A 24 12.31 -9.35 -1.07
N ARG A 25 11.59 -9.73 -2.13
CA ARG A 25 12.03 -9.49 -3.53
C ARG A 25 10.92 -8.92 -4.41
N HIS A 26 11.31 -8.02 -5.32
CA HIS A 26 10.45 -7.40 -6.34
C HIS A 26 10.14 -8.31 -7.53
N HIS A 27 9.78 -9.57 -7.28
CA HIS A 27 9.46 -10.49 -8.36
C HIS A 27 8.22 -11.31 -8.07
N TRP A 28 7.54 -11.70 -9.14
CA TRP A 28 6.38 -12.57 -9.13
C TRP A 28 6.64 -13.69 -10.12
N VAL A 29 6.39 -14.92 -9.70
CA VAL A 29 6.56 -16.11 -10.54
C VAL A 29 5.20 -16.76 -10.72
N ARG A 30 4.82 -17.00 -11.97
CA ARG A 30 3.63 -17.80 -12.27
C ARG A 30 3.89 -19.26 -11.89
N VAL A 31 3.06 -19.81 -11.02
CA VAL A 31 3.15 -21.21 -10.60
C VAL A 31 1.91 -21.97 -11.11
N PRO A 32 2.07 -22.95 -12.01
CA PRO A 32 0.95 -23.78 -12.46
C PRO A 32 0.23 -24.46 -11.28
N PRO A 33 -1.12 -24.51 -11.29
CA PRO A 33 -1.89 -25.11 -10.20
C PRO A 33 -1.48 -26.54 -9.84
N ALA A 34 -1.06 -27.33 -10.84
CA ALA A 34 -0.59 -28.70 -10.68
C ALA A 34 0.62 -28.85 -9.74
N LEU A 35 1.39 -27.77 -9.50
CA LEU A 35 2.56 -27.80 -8.63
C LEU A 35 2.26 -27.45 -7.16
N PHE A 36 1.07 -26.93 -6.83
CA PHE A 36 0.77 -26.54 -5.44
C PHE A 36 0.70 -27.72 -4.49
N GLY A 37 0.20 -28.87 -4.95
CA GLY A 37 0.23 -30.09 -4.13
C GLY A 37 1.66 -30.50 -3.76
N LEU A 38 2.63 -30.27 -4.67
CA LEU A 38 4.04 -30.54 -4.39
C LEU A 38 4.64 -29.53 -3.42
N LEU A 39 4.29 -28.24 -3.57
CA LEU A 39 4.69 -27.19 -2.64
C LEU A 39 4.12 -27.40 -1.23
N ASP A 40 2.89 -27.89 -1.12
CA ASP A 40 2.26 -28.15 0.17
C ASP A 40 2.92 -29.33 0.90
N ARG A 41 3.27 -30.38 0.16
CA ARG A 41 4.07 -31.51 0.67
C ARG A 41 5.46 -31.09 1.14
N ALA A 42 6.00 -29.98 0.62
CA ALA A 42 7.27 -29.41 1.05
C ALA A 42 7.14 -28.46 2.25
N GLY A 43 6.05 -28.49 3.01
CA GLY A 43 5.88 -27.66 4.22
C GLY A 43 6.96 -27.90 5.29
N GLU A 44 7.50 -29.12 5.33
CA GLU A 44 8.64 -29.52 6.15
C GLU A 44 9.83 -29.93 5.28
N TRP A 45 11.01 -30.08 5.90
CA TRP A 45 12.21 -30.56 5.21
C TRP A 45 12.00 -31.96 4.61
N THR A 46 12.05 -32.06 3.27
CA THR A 46 11.86 -33.31 2.51
C THR A 46 12.91 -33.45 1.41
N ASP A 47 13.15 -34.68 0.96
CA ASP A 47 13.97 -34.89 -0.24
C ASP A 47 13.21 -34.47 -1.50
N LEU A 48 13.90 -33.77 -2.40
CA LEU A 48 13.34 -33.27 -3.66
C LEU A 48 12.75 -34.40 -4.51
N ASP A 49 13.43 -35.54 -4.59
CA ASP A 49 12.98 -36.67 -5.40
C ASP A 49 11.72 -37.32 -4.80
N ALA A 50 11.59 -37.32 -3.47
CA ALA A 50 10.41 -37.86 -2.80
C ALA A 50 9.12 -37.07 -3.12
N LEU A 51 9.25 -35.79 -3.51
CA LEU A 51 8.10 -34.98 -3.91
C LEU A 51 7.45 -35.49 -5.21
N THR A 52 8.21 -36.17 -6.09
CA THR A 52 7.67 -36.68 -7.35
C THR A 52 7.25 -38.16 -7.28
N ASP A 53 7.39 -38.79 -6.11
CA ASP A 53 6.95 -40.17 -5.89
C ASP A 53 5.46 -40.34 -6.20
N GLY A 54 5.14 -41.43 -6.90
CA GLY A 54 3.78 -41.76 -7.32
C GLY A 54 3.31 -41.07 -8.62
N LEU A 55 4.12 -40.19 -9.20
CA LEU A 55 3.85 -39.62 -10.52
C LEU A 55 4.37 -40.56 -11.62
N GLY A 56 3.72 -40.54 -12.80
CA GLY A 56 4.23 -41.25 -13.98
C GLY A 56 5.61 -40.72 -14.42
N PRO A 57 6.45 -41.52 -15.09
CA PRO A 57 7.85 -41.16 -15.38
C PRO A 57 8.05 -39.79 -16.04
N ASP A 58 7.25 -39.48 -17.07
CA ASP A 58 7.34 -38.21 -17.78
C ASP A 58 6.91 -37.02 -16.91
N THR A 59 5.83 -37.20 -16.13
CA THR A 59 5.33 -36.18 -15.20
C THR A 59 6.33 -35.95 -14.06
N ALA A 60 6.95 -37.01 -13.55
CA ALA A 60 7.98 -36.92 -12.51
C ALA A 60 9.21 -36.15 -13.01
N ALA A 61 9.65 -36.40 -14.25
CA ALA A 61 10.76 -35.66 -14.86
C ALA A 61 10.47 -34.16 -15.02
N GLN A 62 9.27 -33.82 -15.51
CA GLN A 62 8.82 -32.42 -15.66
C GLN A 62 8.66 -31.73 -14.30
N ALA A 63 8.01 -32.39 -13.33
CA ALA A 63 7.85 -31.87 -11.98
C ALA A 63 9.21 -31.67 -11.30
N GLY A 64 10.14 -32.62 -11.43
CA GLY A 64 11.50 -32.48 -10.89
C GLY A 64 12.26 -31.30 -11.49
N ALA A 65 12.12 -31.03 -12.79
CA ALA A 65 12.69 -29.83 -13.42
C ALA A 65 12.05 -28.54 -12.87
N ALA A 66 10.74 -28.53 -12.69
CA ALA A 66 10.02 -27.37 -12.13
C ALA A 66 10.39 -27.11 -10.66
N LEU A 67 10.53 -28.17 -9.84
CA LEU A 67 10.94 -28.05 -8.43
C LEU A 67 12.37 -27.52 -8.31
N ARG A 68 13.30 -27.99 -9.16
CA ARG A 68 14.65 -27.40 -9.24
C ARG A 68 14.61 -25.92 -9.59
N LYS A 69 13.74 -25.53 -10.54
CA LYS A 69 13.55 -24.12 -10.86
C LYS A 69 12.97 -23.32 -9.68
N MET A 70 12.09 -23.92 -8.88
CA MET A 70 11.58 -23.29 -7.65
C MET A 70 12.65 -23.08 -6.59
N VAL A 71 13.67 -23.95 -6.53
CA VAL A 71 14.86 -23.75 -5.69
C VAL A 71 15.66 -22.55 -6.20
N ASP A 72 15.96 -22.49 -7.50
CA ASP A 72 16.69 -21.35 -8.10
C ASP A 72 15.97 -20.01 -7.85
N LEU A 73 14.65 -20.04 -7.83
CA LEU A 73 13.80 -18.86 -7.62
C LEU A 73 13.62 -18.52 -6.14
N GLY A 74 14.02 -19.39 -5.20
CA GLY A 74 13.88 -19.22 -3.75
C GLY A 74 12.49 -19.51 -3.19
N ILE A 75 11.60 -20.13 -3.99
CA ILE A 75 10.28 -20.61 -3.52
C ILE A 75 10.46 -21.86 -2.64
N LEU A 76 11.40 -22.72 -3.03
CA LEU A 76 11.93 -23.78 -2.20
C LEU A 76 13.32 -23.37 -1.72
N VAL A 77 13.64 -23.66 -0.46
CA VAL A 77 14.94 -23.40 0.14
C VAL A 77 15.63 -24.71 0.49
N THR A 78 16.96 -24.73 0.41
CA THR A 78 17.81 -25.89 0.73
C THR A 78 18.49 -25.76 2.10
N GLU A 79 18.39 -24.58 2.71
CA GLU A 79 18.91 -24.27 4.05
C GLU A 79 17.92 -23.38 4.81
N GLU A 80 18.06 -23.31 6.13
CA GLU A 80 17.20 -22.48 6.97
C GLU A 80 17.40 -21.00 6.61
N THR A 81 16.32 -20.32 6.25
CA THR A 81 16.35 -18.88 5.95
C THR A 81 15.80 -18.14 7.16
N GLU A 82 16.67 -17.43 7.87
CA GLU A 82 16.23 -16.66 9.04
C GLU A 82 15.40 -15.45 8.61
N THR A 83 14.13 -15.43 9.01
CA THR A 83 13.29 -14.25 8.84
C THR A 83 13.58 -13.26 9.97
N PRO A 84 13.97 -12.00 9.68
CA PRO A 84 14.20 -11.00 10.70
C PRO A 84 13.01 -10.85 11.65
N ALA A 85 13.28 -10.67 12.94
CA ALA A 85 12.25 -10.62 14.00
C ALA A 85 11.12 -9.61 13.69
N LEU A 86 11.44 -8.49 13.05
CA LEU A 86 10.46 -7.51 12.57
C LEU A 86 9.43 -8.18 11.65
N TRP A 87 9.87 -8.90 10.63
CA TRP A 87 8.98 -9.50 9.63
C TRP A 87 8.23 -10.71 10.16
N ARG A 88 8.74 -11.37 11.21
CA ARG A 88 7.97 -12.37 11.95
C ARG A 88 6.77 -11.76 12.67
N TYR A 89 6.90 -10.54 13.19
CA TYR A 89 5.80 -9.84 13.87
C TYR A 89 4.78 -9.26 12.89
N TRP A 90 5.23 -8.60 11.82
CA TRP A 90 4.35 -7.94 10.85
C TRP A 90 3.79 -8.89 9.78
N GLY A 91 4.43 -10.04 9.58
CA GLY A 91 4.03 -11.04 8.59
C GLY A 91 4.47 -10.70 7.16
N ALA A 92 4.31 -11.69 6.29
CA ALA A 92 4.88 -11.65 4.95
C ALA A 92 4.18 -10.70 3.98
N VAL A 93 2.88 -10.46 4.16
CA VAL A 93 2.13 -9.48 3.36
C VAL A 93 2.66 -8.06 3.60
N ALA A 94 2.93 -7.71 4.86
CA ALA A 94 3.49 -6.41 5.22
C ALA A 94 4.94 -6.26 4.73
N HIS A 95 5.74 -7.31 4.88
CA HIS A 95 7.11 -7.34 4.34
C HIS A 95 7.08 -7.14 2.81
N ARG A 96 6.18 -7.84 2.12
CA ARG A 96 6.02 -7.70 0.67
C ARG A 96 5.64 -6.29 0.26
N PHE A 97 4.62 -5.72 0.92
CA PHE A 97 4.20 -4.35 0.65
C PHE A 97 5.35 -3.35 0.87
N HIS A 98 6.10 -3.50 1.95
CA HIS A 98 7.26 -2.66 2.23
C HIS A 98 8.31 -2.77 1.12
N THR A 99 8.69 -4.00 0.74
CA THR A 99 9.63 -4.24 -0.36
C THR A 99 9.12 -3.59 -1.64
N ASP A 100 7.89 -3.88 -2.06
CA ASP A 100 7.36 -3.35 -3.33
C ASP A 100 7.25 -1.80 -3.35
N ALA A 101 7.11 -1.13 -2.20
CA ALA A 101 6.87 0.32 -2.13
C ALA A 101 8.09 1.19 -1.74
N ARG A 102 9.15 0.62 -1.17
CA ARG A 102 10.26 1.41 -0.55
C ARG A 102 11.18 2.12 -1.55
N ASP A 103 11.32 1.59 -2.76
CA ASP A 103 12.29 2.06 -3.76
C ASP A 103 11.56 2.61 -5.00
N ALA A 104 10.52 3.41 -4.77
CA ALA A 104 9.78 4.05 -5.85
C ALA A 104 10.69 4.99 -6.65
N ASN A 105 10.75 4.79 -7.97
CA ASN A 105 11.51 5.65 -8.87
C ASN A 105 10.77 6.97 -9.08
N TYR A 106 11.11 7.98 -8.27
CA TYR A 106 10.58 9.32 -8.49
C TYR A 106 11.26 9.95 -9.70
N LEU A 107 10.50 10.23 -10.75
CA LEU A 107 10.95 10.87 -12.01
C LEU A 107 11.31 12.36 -11.84
N VAL A 108 11.83 12.77 -10.68
CA VAL A 108 12.29 14.14 -10.43
C VAL A 108 13.43 14.43 -11.38
N ASP A 109 13.33 15.53 -12.13
CA ASP A 109 14.31 15.96 -13.13
C ASP A 109 14.62 14.91 -14.23
N SER A 110 13.73 13.94 -14.43
CA SER A 110 13.84 12.96 -15.52
C SER A 110 13.18 13.50 -16.80
N PRO A 111 13.81 13.33 -17.99
CA PRO A 111 13.17 13.64 -19.27
C PRO A 111 11.93 12.77 -19.55
N GLU A 112 11.77 11.65 -18.85
CA GLU A 112 10.62 10.75 -18.98
C GLU A 112 9.37 11.27 -18.25
N ARG A 113 9.53 12.26 -17.37
CA ARG A 113 8.44 12.80 -16.53
C ARG A 113 7.25 13.26 -17.35
N ASP A 114 7.49 13.99 -18.44
CA ASP A 114 6.42 14.56 -19.27
C ASP A 114 5.69 13.47 -20.06
N ALA A 115 6.42 12.45 -20.52
CA ALA A 115 5.84 11.29 -21.20
C ALA A 115 4.96 10.49 -20.24
N GLU A 116 5.44 10.23 -19.02
CA GLU A 116 4.69 9.52 -17.99
C GLU A 116 3.45 10.31 -17.55
N ALA A 117 3.59 11.62 -17.33
CA ALA A 117 2.46 12.49 -16.99
C ALA A 117 1.38 12.49 -18.09
N SER A 118 1.81 12.48 -19.36
CA SER A 118 0.91 12.39 -20.51
C SER A 118 0.23 11.02 -20.60
N ALA A 119 0.95 9.94 -20.31
CA ALA A 119 0.40 8.59 -20.26
C ALA A 119 -0.67 8.45 -19.16
N ILE A 120 -0.38 8.97 -17.95
CA ILE A 120 -1.35 9.01 -16.84
C ILE A 120 -2.60 9.80 -17.23
N ALA A 121 -2.43 10.97 -17.86
CA ALA A 121 -3.56 11.78 -18.30
C ALA A 121 -4.38 11.11 -19.43
N ALA A 122 -3.75 10.29 -20.25
CA ALA A 122 -4.41 9.54 -21.33
C ALA A 122 -5.13 8.27 -20.83
N ASP A 123 -4.67 7.68 -19.72
CA ASP A 123 -5.27 6.47 -19.12
C ASP A 123 -6.70 6.74 -18.59
N GLY A 124 -6.97 7.96 -18.14
CA GLY A 124 -8.32 8.35 -17.76
C GLY A 124 -8.44 9.76 -17.21
N ALA A 125 -9.68 10.22 -17.11
CA ALA A 125 -9.97 11.49 -16.47
C ALA A 125 -9.63 11.42 -14.97
N PRO A 126 -9.00 12.47 -14.39
CA PRO A 126 -8.77 12.51 -12.96
C PRO A 126 -10.11 12.50 -12.20
N PRO A 127 -10.16 11.94 -10.98
CA PRO A 127 -11.33 12.08 -10.14
C PRO A 127 -11.64 13.56 -9.86
N PRO A 128 -12.90 13.93 -9.65
CA PRO A 128 -13.27 15.28 -9.27
C PRO A 128 -12.50 15.76 -8.04
N VAL A 129 -12.16 17.05 -8.03
CA VAL A 129 -11.42 17.70 -6.94
C VAL A 129 -12.20 17.66 -5.61
N PHE A 130 -13.53 17.65 -5.69
CA PHE A 130 -14.42 17.52 -4.53
C PHE A 130 -15.42 16.41 -4.75
N LYS A 131 -15.70 15.65 -3.70
CA LYS A 131 -16.85 14.77 -3.64
C LYS A 131 -18.14 15.60 -3.53
N ASP A 132 -19.13 15.24 -4.34
CA ASP A 132 -20.44 15.90 -4.33
C ASP A 132 -21.51 14.98 -3.72
N TYR A 133 -22.50 15.59 -3.06
CA TYR A 133 -23.65 14.93 -2.46
C TYR A 133 -24.93 15.68 -2.85
N PRO A 134 -25.44 15.46 -4.08
CA PRO A 134 -26.62 16.16 -4.58
C PRO A 134 -27.82 15.98 -3.65
N GLY A 135 -28.48 17.09 -3.31
CA GLY A 135 -29.69 17.09 -2.46
C GLY A 135 -29.43 16.82 -0.97
N ALA A 136 -28.18 16.62 -0.54
CA ALA A 136 -27.87 16.50 0.88
C ALA A 136 -28.06 17.85 1.60
N ARG A 137 -28.48 17.78 2.87
CA ARG A 137 -28.60 18.97 3.71
C ARG A 137 -27.20 19.55 3.97
N VAL A 138 -27.03 20.84 3.65
CA VAL A 138 -25.79 21.57 3.89
C VAL A 138 -25.89 22.36 5.20
N VAL A 139 -24.89 22.18 6.08
CA VAL A 139 -24.69 23.03 7.26
C VAL A 139 -23.54 23.97 6.95
N MET A 140 -23.85 25.27 6.89
CA MET A 140 -22.84 26.29 6.62
C MET A 140 -21.94 26.47 7.84
N LEU A 141 -20.63 26.24 7.66
CA LEU A 141 -19.64 26.56 8.68
C LEU A 141 -19.31 28.06 8.66
N PRO A 142 -18.87 28.63 9.79
CA PRO A 142 -18.38 30.00 9.86
C PRO A 142 -17.25 30.24 8.85
N ARG A 143 -17.37 31.32 8.06
CA ARG A 143 -16.40 31.66 7.00
C ARG A 143 -15.11 32.28 7.53
N ALA A 144 -15.18 32.90 8.71
CA ALA A 144 -14.03 33.51 9.36
C ALA A 144 -13.55 32.57 10.48
N PRO A 145 -12.40 31.89 10.31
CA PRO A 145 -11.84 31.06 11.37
C PRO A 145 -11.45 31.93 12.57
N LEU A 146 -11.54 31.35 13.77
CA LEU A 146 -11.05 31.97 14.99
C LEU A 146 -9.51 32.16 14.88
N PRO A 147 -8.96 33.25 15.42
CA PRO A 147 -7.53 33.52 15.32
C PRO A 147 -6.73 32.51 16.15
N LEU A 148 -5.80 31.80 15.51
CA LEU A 148 -4.81 30.97 16.18
C LEU A 148 -3.62 31.85 16.61
N ARG A 149 -3.43 32.00 17.92
CA ARG A 149 -2.44 32.93 18.50
C ARG A 149 -1.25 32.26 19.17
N MET A 150 -1.29 30.94 19.31
CA MET A 150 -0.23 30.20 19.99
C MET A 150 0.98 30.03 19.07
N PRO A 151 2.20 30.39 19.52
CA PRO A 151 3.43 30.11 18.78
C PRO A 151 3.59 28.62 18.49
N VAL A 152 4.15 28.28 17.33
CA VAL A 152 4.27 26.88 16.87
C VAL A 152 5.12 26.03 17.82
N GLU A 153 6.16 26.63 18.41
CA GLU A 153 7.04 25.99 19.39
C GLU A 153 6.25 25.59 20.64
N THR A 154 5.35 26.45 21.11
CA THR A 154 4.47 26.18 22.23
C THR A 154 3.47 25.08 21.87
N VAL A 155 2.91 25.09 20.66
CA VAL A 155 2.00 24.02 20.20
C VAL A 155 2.70 22.66 20.23
N PHE A 156 3.91 22.55 19.68
CA PHE A 156 4.64 21.28 19.64
C PHE A 156 5.03 20.76 21.03
N THR A 157 5.47 21.63 21.93
CA THR A 157 5.88 21.23 23.29
C THR A 157 4.70 20.91 24.19
N SER A 158 3.57 21.60 24.01
CA SER A 158 2.36 21.42 24.84
C SER A 158 1.39 20.37 24.34
N ARG A 159 1.47 19.91 23.08
CA ARG A 159 0.54 18.93 22.50
C ARG A 159 0.42 17.68 23.38
N ARG A 160 -0.81 17.34 23.78
CA ARG A 160 -1.16 16.09 24.47
C ARG A 160 -2.38 15.48 23.81
N THR A 161 -2.52 14.16 23.95
CA THR A 161 -3.74 13.45 23.55
C THR A 161 -4.71 13.44 24.73
N HIS A 162 -5.79 14.21 24.64
CA HIS A 162 -6.85 14.24 25.65
C HIS A 162 -7.98 13.28 25.29
N ARG A 163 -8.49 12.53 26.28
CA ARG A 163 -9.60 11.57 26.12
C ARG A 163 -10.71 11.77 27.18
N ARG A 164 -10.60 12.84 27.97
CA ARG A 164 -11.62 13.28 28.93
C ARG A 164 -12.07 14.65 28.46
N PHE A 165 -13.36 14.79 28.17
CA PHE A 165 -13.95 16.00 27.61
C PHE A 165 -14.78 16.73 28.67
N SER A 166 -14.94 18.03 28.51
CA SER A 166 -15.93 18.80 29.27
C SER A 166 -17.35 18.42 28.84
N ALA A 167 -18.35 18.81 29.63
CA ALA A 167 -19.75 18.70 29.25
C ALA A 167 -20.17 19.75 28.20
N GLU A 168 -19.34 20.76 27.96
CA GLU A 168 -19.57 21.79 26.95
C GLU A 168 -19.23 21.24 25.55
N PRO A 169 -20.17 21.29 24.58
CA PRO A 169 -19.92 20.79 23.24
C PRO A 169 -18.98 21.71 22.46
N VAL A 170 -18.30 21.15 21.46
CA VAL A 170 -17.51 21.92 20.50
C VAL A 170 -18.46 22.80 19.68
N SER A 171 -18.23 24.11 19.69
CA SER A 171 -19.05 25.06 18.92
C SER A 171 -18.80 24.94 17.41
N LEU A 172 -19.74 25.43 16.59
CA LEU A 172 -19.54 25.50 15.14
C LEU A 172 -18.37 26.39 14.73
N ASP A 173 -18.05 27.45 15.50
CA ASP A 173 -16.88 28.29 15.26
C ASP A 173 -15.58 27.52 15.51
N GLN A 174 -15.52 26.73 16.58
CA GLN A 174 -14.36 25.89 16.91
C GLN A 174 -14.17 24.79 15.87
N LEU A 175 -15.26 24.09 15.50
CA LEU A 175 -15.25 23.05 14.47
C LEU A 175 -14.88 23.62 13.10
N GLY A 176 -15.49 24.73 12.70
CA GLY A 176 -15.20 25.41 11.44
C GLY A 176 -13.74 25.87 11.34
N THR A 177 -13.21 26.43 12.43
CA THR A 177 -11.78 26.80 12.53
C THR A 177 -10.86 25.60 12.37
N LEU A 178 -11.17 24.49 13.07
CA LEU A 178 -10.38 23.27 12.99
C LEU A 178 -10.36 22.70 11.57
N LEU A 179 -11.53 22.60 10.93
CA LEU A 179 -11.63 22.08 9.56
C LEU A 179 -10.96 22.99 8.54
N PHE A 180 -11.09 24.31 8.69
CA PHE A 180 -10.44 25.28 7.81
C PHE A 180 -8.92 25.06 7.77
N TYR A 181 -8.26 24.94 8.92
CA TYR A 181 -6.80 24.77 8.98
C TYR A 181 -6.32 23.34 8.76
N ALA A 182 -7.12 22.32 9.09
CA ALA A 182 -6.69 20.92 8.98
C ALA A 182 -7.01 20.29 7.61
N PHE A 183 -8.15 20.64 6.99
CA PHE A 183 -8.66 20.00 5.77
C PHE A 183 -9.09 20.99 4.68
N GLY A 184 -9.29 22.27 5.02
CA GLY A 184 -9.73 23.29 4.07
C GLY A 184 -8.68 23.62 3.01
N PRO A 185 -9.05 23.76 1.72
CA PRO A 185 -8.19 24.33 0.70
C PRO A 185 -7.82 25.78 1.07
N GLN A 186 -6.52 26.09 1.08
CA GLN A 186 -6.00 27.44 1.33
C GLN A 186 -5.84 28.23 0.03
N ARG A 187 -5.54 27.53 -1.06
CA ARG A 187 -5.48 28.07 -2.41
C ARG A 187 -5.62 26.93 -3.43
N PHE A 188 -5.86 27.31 -4.68
CA PHE A 188 -5.83 26.41 -5.81
C PHE A 188 -4.64 26.74 -6.69
N LEU A 189 -4.01 25.70 -7.24
CA LEU A 189 -2.86 25.77 -8.12
C LEU A 189 -3.23 25.18 -9.48
N ASP A 190 -2.64 25.71 -10.54
CA ASP A 190 -2.69 25.08 -11.86
C ASP A 190 -1.71 23.91 -11.89
N GLY A 191 -2.25 22.68 -12.03
CA GLY A 191 -1.48 21.44 -12.13
C GLY A 191 -1.16 21.03 -13.56
N GLY A 192 -1.41 21.88 -14.57
CA GLY A 192 -1.19 21.56 -15.97
C GLY A 192 -2.04 20.38 -16.42
N VAL A 193 -1.40 19.31 -16.93
CA VAL A 193 -2.07 18.09 -17.39
C VAL A 193 -2.90 17.39 -16.30
N PHE A 194 -2.62 17.66 -15.03
CA PHE A 194 -3.35 17.08 -13.90
C PHE A 194 -4.53 17.94 -13.41
N GLY A 195 -4.76 19.10 -14.04
CA GLY A 195 -5.82 20.03 -13.69
C GLY A 195 -5.61 20.73 -12.34
N PRO A 196 -6.65 21.43 -11.83
CA PRO A 196 -6.55 22.21 -10.60
C PRO A 196 -6.18 21.35 -9.39
N GLN A 197 -5.15 21.77 -8.64
CA GLN A 197 -4.74 21.12 -7.39
C GLN A 197 -5.12 21.99 -6.19
N GLN A 198 -5.58 21.35 -5.11
CA GLN A 198 -5.78 22.03 -3.84
C GLN A 198 -4.42 22.16 -3.14
N ALA A 199 -4.16 23.29 -2.50
CA ALA A 199 -3.09 23.39 -1.52
C ALA A 199 -3.72 23.53 -0.14
N ARG A 200 -3.50 22.53 0.72
CA ARG A 200 -3.88 22.56 2.15
C ARG A 200 -2.67 22.94 3.01
N VAL A 201 -2.90 23.17 4.30
CA VAL A 201 -1.80 23.39 5.26
C VAL A 201 -0.92 22.14 5.39
N SER A 202 -1.53 20.94 5.26
CA SER A 202 -0.81 19.67 5.20
C SER A 202 -0.24 19.41 3.80
N ALA A 203 0.96 18.82 3.72
CA ALA A 203 1.49 18.29 2.48
C ALA A 203 0.75 17.01 2.05
N SER A 204 0.69 16.76 0.73
CA SER A 204 0.15 15.53 0.12
C SER A 204 1.04 15.17 -1.07
N ALA A 205 1.35 13.89 -1.23
CA ALA A 205 2.11 13.42 -2.38
C ALA A 205 1.37 13.79 -3.68
N GLY A 206 2.08 14.39 -4.63
CA GLY A 206 1.51 14.90 -5.89
C GLY A 206 0.44 16.00 -5.74
N GLY A 207 0.24 16.57 -4.55
CA GLY A 207 -0.79 17.59 -4.29
C GLY A 207 -2.24 17.09 -4.44
N ARG A 208 -2.46 15.77 -4.43
CA ARG A 208 -3.74 15.15 -4.80
C ARG A 208 -4.82 15.24 -3.72
N HIS A 209 -4.42 15.25 -2.45
CA HIS A 209 -5.33 15.37 -1.30
C HIS A 209 -6.50 14.36 -1.35
N GLU A 210 -6.18 13.10 -1.57
CA GLU A 210 -7.11 11.98 -1.77
C GLU A 210 -7.94 11.58 -0.52
N VAL A 211 -7.68 12.21 0.62
CA VAL A 211 -8.35 11.93 1.89
C VAL A 211 -9.49 12.92 2.17
N GLU A 212 -10.60 12.37 2.64
CA GLU A 212 -11.83 13.08 3.00
C GLU A 212 -12.03 13.11 4.52
N ALA A 213 -12.63 14.19 5.03
CA ALA A 213 -12.98 14.32 6.44
C ALA A 213 -14.47 14.02 6.67
N TYR A 214 -14.76 13.00 7.48
CA TYR A 214 -16.12 12.68 7.94
C TYR A 214 -16.25 13.00 9.42
N LEU A 215 -17.34 13.67 9.78
CA LEU A 215 -17.65 14.01 11.16
C LEU A 215 -18.68 13.03 11.72
N ALA A 216 -18.34 12.37 12.82
CA ALA A 216 -19.29 11.65 13.66
C ALA A 216 -19.66 12.53 14.85
N VAL A 217 -20.95 12.87 14.96
CA VAL A 217 -21.51 13.65 16.07
C VAL A 217 -22.41 12.73 16.88
N TYR A 218 -22.19 12.69 18.20
CA TYR A 218 -22.89 11.82 19.16
C TYR A 218 -23.49 12.65 20.30
#